data_AF-A0A849EJJ8-F1
#
_entry.id   AF-A0A849EJJ8-F1
#
_cell.length_a   1.000
_cell.length_b   1.000
_cell.length_c   1.000
_cell.angle_alpha   90.00
_cell.angle_beta   90.00
_cell.angle_gamma   90.00
#
_symmetry.space_group_name_H-M   'P 1'
#
loop_
_entity.id
_entity.type
_entity.pdbx_description
1 polymer ?
#
loop_
_entity_poly.entity_id
_entity_poly.type
_entity_poly.pdbx_seq_one_letter_code
_entity_poly.pdbx_strand_id
1 'polypeptide(L)'
;MDVQSWTLVLVIISFSIYIGIAIWSRASSTSDFYIAGGHVPALANGLATAADWMSAASFLGMAGLLSFTGYDGSVYLMGWTGGYVLLALLLAPYLRKFGKFTVPDFIGDRYYSNITRTVAVVCALLVSFTYVAGQMRGVGLVFSRFLEVPINTGVMIGMIIVLFYAVLGGMKGITYTQVAQYCVLIFAFMVPAIFISIQMTGNPIPQLGMGAEVLGEEISLLDKL
;
A
#
# COMPACT_ATOMS: atom_id res chain seq x y z
N MET A 1 -15.93 -5.34 -25.79
CA MET A 1 -15.23 -4.15 -25.25
C MET A 1 -13.76 -4.49 -25.20
N ASP A 2 -12.91 -3.59 -25.67
CA ASP A 2 -11.45 -3.79 -25.66
C ASP A 2 -10.88 -3.68 -24.23
N VAL A 3 -9.69 -4.24 -23.99
CA VAL A 3 -9.00 -4.24 -22.69
C VAL A 3 -8.80 -2.81 -22.17
N GLN A 4 -8.48 -1.87 -23.06
CA GLN A 4 -8.32 -0.46 -22.69
C GLN A 4 -9.64 0.14 -22.18
N SER A 5 -10.76 -0.20 -22.81
CA SER A 5 -12.09 0.26 -22.39
C SER A 5 -12.46 -0.29 -21.01
N TRP A 6 -12.20 -1.57 -20.74
CA TRP A 6 -12.41 -2.17 -19.42
C TRP A 6 -11.55 -1.53 -18.34
N THR A 7 -10.29 -1.25 -18.66
CA THR A 7 -9.38 -0.60 -17.73
C THR A 7 -9.86 0.79 -17.35
N LEU A 8 -10.25 1.61 -18.33
CA LEU A 8 -10.78 2.95 -18.08
C LEU A 8 -12.03 2.92 -17.21
N VAL A 9 -12.95 1.98 -17.48
CA VAL A 9 -14.17 1.81 -16.67
C VAL A 9 -13.81 1.48 -15.20
N LEU A 10 -12.91 0.53 -14.97
CA LEU A 10 -12.48 0.15 -13.62
C LEU A 10 -11.76 1.30 -12.89
N VAL A 11 -10.90 2.02 -13.59
CA VAL A 11 -10.20 3.20 -13.05
C VAL A 11 -11.20 4.29 -12.67
N ILE A 12 -12.14 4.65 -13.55
CA ILE A 12 -13.13 5.67 -13.27
C ILE A 12 -14.02 5.26 -12.09
N ILE A 13 -14.50 4.01 -12.06
CA ILE A 13 -15.33 3.50 -10.96
C ILE A 13 -14.56 3.55 -9.63
N SER A 14 -13.33 3.04 -9.59
CA SER A 14 -12.53 3.02 -8.36
C SER A 14 -12.24 4.41 -7.83
N PHE A 15 -11.78 5.34 -8.67
CA PHE A 15 -11.56 6.73 -8.23
C PHE A 15 -12.85 7.46 -7.86
N SER A 16 -13.97 7.17 -8.53
CA SER A 16 -15.28 7.72 -8.15
C SER A 16 -15.71 7.24 -6.76
N ILE A 17 -15.48 5.96 -6.44
CA ILE A 17 -15.70 5.41 -5.10
C ILE A 17 -14.80 6.10 -4.09
N TYR A 18 -13.51 6.27 -4.39
CA TYR A 18 -12.56 6.91 -3.46
C TYR A 18 -12.94 8.37 -3.16
N ILE A 19 -13.29 9.14 -4.19
CA ILE A 19 -13.76 10.52 -4.04
C ILE A 19 -15.10 10.56 -3.28
N GLY A 20 -16.03 9.65 -3.60
CA GLY A 20 -17.31 9.54 -2.90
C GLY A 20 -17.16 9.27 -1.40
N ILE A 21 -16.24 8.36 -1.04
CA ILE A 21 -15.87 8.09 0.36
C ILE A 21 -15.31 9.35 1.01
N ALA A 22 -14.37 10.04 0.36
CA ALA A 22 -13.74 11.25 0.90
C ALA A 22 -14.74 12.38 1.15
N ILE A 23 -15.73 12.56 0.26
CA ILE A 23 -16.81 13.55 0.43
C ILE A 23 -17.71 13.16 1.60
N TRP A 24 -18.10 11.89 1.70
CA TRP A 24 -18.95 11.38 2.78
C TRP A 24 -18.27 11.46 4.16
N SER A 25 -16.95 11.28 4.20
CA SER A 25 -16.16 11.24 5.43
C SER A 25 -15.53 12.58 5.82
N ARG A 26 -15.94 13.68 5.18
CA ARG A 26 -15.29 15.00 5.31
C ARG A 26 -15.05 15.39 6.77
N ALA A 27 -13.80 15.71 7.09
CA ALA A 27 -13.40 16.06 8.45
C ALA A 27 -13.89 17.48 8.83
N SER A 28 -14.43 17.61 10.05
CA SER A 28 -14.93 18.87 10.61
C SER A 28 -14.01 19.50 11.66
N SER A 29 -13.04 18.76 12.19
CA SER A 29 -12.11 19.22 13.23
C SER A 29 -10.68 18.71 12.99
N THR A 30 -9.69 19.32 13.63
CA THR A 30 -8.27 18.88 13.58
C THR A 30 -8.09 17.44 14.08
N SER A 31 -8.84 17.04 15.11
CA SER A 31 -8.82 15.66 15.63
C SER A 31 -9.40 14.67 14.62
N ASP A 32 -10.50 15.05 13.94
CA ASP A 32 -11.06 14.23 12.87
C ASP A 32 -10.12 14.14 11.67
N PHE A 33 -9.42 15.23 11.36
CA PHE A 33 -8.49 15.29 10.25
C PHE A 33 -7.25 14.42 10.46
N TYR A 34 -6.67 14.38 11.67
CA TYR A 34 -5.44 13.63 11.93
C TYR A 34 -5.63 12.21 12.48
N ILE A 35 -6.66 11.97 13.30
CA ILE A 35 -6.85 10.67 13.97
C ILE A 35 -8.25 10.08 13.79
N ALA A 36 -9.09 10.68 12.94
CA ALA A 36 -10.47 10.26 12.72
C ALA A 36 -11.28 10.18 14.03
N GLY A 37 -10.95 11.04 14.99
CA GLY A 37 -11.53 11.05 16.33
C GLY A 37 -11.23 9.80 17.16
N GLY A 38 -10.38 8.88 16.71
CA GLY A 38 -10.02 7.64 17.44
C GLY A 38 -11.05 6.50 17.34
N HIS A 39 -12.09 6.62 16.52
CA HIS A 39 -13.22 5.68 16.47
C HIS A 39 -13.18 4.69 15.30
N VAL A 40 -12.07 4.61 14.55
CA VAL A 40 -11.95 3.69 13.41
C VAL A 40 -11.81 2.24 13.91
N PRO A 41 -12.66 1.30 13.44
CA PRO A 41 -12.56 -0.10 13.83
C PRO A 41 -11.18 -0.71 13.54
N ALA A 42 -10.73 -1.64 14.40
CA ALA A 42 -9.42 -2.26 14.27
C ALA A 42 -9.23 -2.96 12.90
N LEU A 43 -10.27 -3.64 12.40
CA LEU A 43 -10.24 -4.27 11.08
C LEU A 43 -10.04 -3.25 9.96
N ALA A 44 -10.78 -2.14 9.99
CA ALA A 44 -10.65 -1.09 8.99
C ALA A 44 -9.25 -0.46 8.99
N ASN A 45 -8.69 -0.19 10.18
CA ASN A 45 -7.31 0.26 10.29
C ASN A 45 -6.32 -0.78 9.76
N GLY A 46 -6.50 -2.07 10.07
CA GLY A 46 -5.63 -3.15 9.56
C GLY A 46 -5.66 -3.26 8.04
N LEU A 47 -6.85 -3.21 7.44
CA LEU A 47 -7.01 -3.22 5.98
C LEU A 47 -6.38 -1.98 5.33
N ALA A 48 -6.59 -0.81 5.92
CA ALA A 48 -6.01 0.44 5.43
C ALA A 48 -4.48 0.43 5.51
N THR A 49 -3.96 -0.10 6.61
CA THR A 49 -2.52 -0.28 6.88
C THR A 49 -1.90 -1.29 5.90
N ALA A 50 -2.61 -2.37 5.58
CA ALA A 50 -2.19 -3.33 4.56
C ALA A 50 -2.21 -2.73 3.14
N ALA A 51 -3.19 -1.89 2.80
CA ALA A 51 -3.21 -1.17 1.52
C ALA A 51 -2.02 -0.21 1.40
N ASP A 52 -1.71 0.52 2.47
CA ASP A 52 -0.57 1.44 2.52
C ASP A 52 0.78 0.70 2.38
N TRP A 53 0.90 -0.47 3.03
CA TRP A 53 2.05 -1.35 2.84
C TRP A 53 2.18 -1.83 1.39
N MET A 54 1.07 -2.04 0.68
CA MET A 54 0.99 -2.41 -0.73
C MET A 54 1.11 -1.22 -1.67
N SER A 55 2.23 -0.51 -1.53
CA SER A 55 2.56 0.68 -2.30
C SER A 55 3.19 0.38 -3.69
N ALA A 56 3.47 1.40 -4.50
CA ALA A 56 4.14 1.21 -5.79
C ALA A 56 5.53 0.57 -5.65
N ALA A 57 6.25 0.87 -4.56
CA ALA A 57 7.52 0.20 -4.24
C ALA A 57 7.34 -1.31 -4.02
N SER A 58 6.31 -1.68 -3.25
CA SER A 58 6.03 -3.08 -2.94
C SER A 58 5.44 -3.83 -4.14
N PHE A 59 4.64 -3.18 -4.98
CA PHE A 59 4.03 -3.81 -6.14
C PHE A 59 4.98 -3.86 -7.34
N LEU A 60 5.36 -2.70 -7.87
CA LEU A 60 6.17 -2.60 -9.07
C LEU A 60 7.65 -2.87 -8.78
N GLY A 61 8.15 -2.38 -7.65
CA GLY A 61 9.56 -2.53 -7.26
C GLY A 61 9.92 -3.98 -6.96
N MET A 62 9.13 -4.66 -6.12
CA MET A 62 9.39 -6.08 -5.82
C MET A 62 9.15 -6.98 -7.02
N ALA A 63 8.08 -6.75 -7.80
CA ALA A 63 7.88 -7.52 -9.03
C ALA A 63 9.05 -7.37 -10.00
N GLY A 64 9.57 -6.13 -10.14
CA GLY A 64 10.77 -5.86 -10.92
C GLY A 64 11.99 -6.62 -10.39
N LEU A 65 12.29 -6.50 -9.09
CA LEU A 65 13.43 -7.17 -8.46
C LEU A 65 13.36 -8.70 -8.62
N LEU A 66 12.21 -9.30 -8.31
CA LEU A 66 11.99 -10.74 -8.38
C LEU A 66 12.03 -11.26 -9.82
N SER A 67 11.63 -10.46 -10.81
CA SER A 67 11.74 -10.86 -12.22
C SER A 67 13.18 -11.12 -12.68
N PHE A 68 14.17 -10.49 -12.03
CA PHE A 68 15.59 -10.70 -12.33
C PHE A 68 16.28 -11.67 -11.36
N THR A 69 15.79 -11.77 -10.12
CA THR A 69 16.45 -12.56 -9.05
C THR A 69 15.78 -13.90 -8.78
N GLY A 70 14.61 -14.18 -9.36
CA GLY A 70 13.90 -15.44 -9.19
C GLY A 70 13.47 -15.69 -7.74
N TYR A 71 13.39 -16.96 -7.37
CA TYR A 71 12.97 -17.39 -6.03
C TYR A 71 13.92 -16.91 -4.92
N ASP A 72 15.22 -16.83 -5.19
CA ASP A 72 16.21 -16.34 -4.22
C ASP A 72 15.92 -14.92 -3.74
N GLY A 73 15.31 -14.08 -4.58
CA GLY A 73 14.87 -12.74 -4.21
C GLY A 73 13.72 -12.72 -3.20
N SER A 74 13.00 -13.83 -2.98
CA SER A 74 11.85 -13.92 -2.07
C SER A 74 12.24 -13.66 -0.60
N VAL A 75 13.51 -13.83 -0.24
CA VAL A 75 14.02 -13.48 1.10
C VAL A 75 13.82 -11.99 1.41
N TYR A 76 13.84 -11.12 0.40
CA TYR A 76 13.53 -9.70 0.58
C TYR A 76 12.07 -9.49 0.98
N LEU A 77 11.13 -10.25 0.40
CA LEU A 77 9.71 -10.19 0.80
C LEU A 77 9.54 -10.64 2.25
N MET A 78 10.22 -11.72 2.65
CA MET A 78 10.16 -12.24 4.01
C MET A 78 10.74 -11.25 5.03
N GLY A 79 11.92 -10.69 4.75
CA GLY A 79 12.55 -9.68 5.61
C GLY A 79 11.72 -8.40 5.71
N TRP A 80 11.20 -7.91 4.59
CA TRP A 80 10.37 -6.71 4.52
C TRP A 80 9.07 -6.88 5.30
N THR A 81 8.33 -7.95 5.03
CA THR A 81 7.03 -8.24 5.69
C THR A 81 7.25 -8.57 7.16
N GLY A 82 8.26 -9.38 7.49
CA GLY A 82 8.61 -9.73 8.86
C GLY A 82 8.99 -8.50 9.68
N GLY A 83 9.83 -7.62 9.13
CA GLY A 83 10.18 -6.35 9.77
C GLY A 83 8.96 -5.46 10.03
N TYR A 84 8.01 -5.43 9.09
CA TYR A 84 6.76 -4.71 9.25
C TYR A 84 5.90 -5.25 10.40
N VAL A 85 5.75 -6.58 10.49
CA VAL A 85 5.03 -7.25 11.58
C VAL A 85 5.68 -6.97 12.93
N LEU A 86 7.02 -7.05 13.01
CA LEU A 86 7.74 -6.71 14.23
C LEU A 86 7.53 -5.25 14.64
N LEU A 87 7.58 -4.31 13.70
CA LEU A 87 7.28 -2.91 13.98
C LEU A 87 5.84 -2.74 14.50
N ALA A 88 4.87 -3.38 13.86
CA ALA A 88 3.46 -3.30 14.23
C ALA A 88 3.20 -3.86 15.63
N LEU A 89 3.86 -4.96 16.01
CA LEU A 89 3.67 -5.60 17.32
C LEU A 89 4.48 -4.93 18.43
N LEU A 90 5.70 -4.49 18.14
CA LEU A 90 6.65 -4.02 19.16
C LEU A 90 6.67 -2.51 19.34
N LEU A 91 6.29 -1.73 18.32
CA LEU A 91 6.37 -0.26 18.39
C LEU A 91 4.99 0.40 18.47
N ALA A 92 4.05 -0.05 17.63
CA ALA A 92 2.73 0.58 17.54
C ALA A 92 1.95 0.62 18.89
N PRO A 93 1.98 -0.42 19.75
CA PRO A 93 1.29 -0.38 21.03
C PRO A 93 1.86 0.68 21.98
N TYR A 94 3.17 0.92 21.96
CA TYR A 94 3.82 1.93 22.80
C TYR A 94 3.50 3.34 22.32
N LEU A 95 3.56 3.58 21.00
CA LEU A 95 3.19 4.86 20.42
C LEU A 95 1.71 5.18 20.71
N ARG A 96 0.82 4.19 20.60
CA ARG A 96 -0.60 4.35 20.94
C ARG A 96 -0.82 4.73 22.39
N LYS A 97 -0.11 4.09 23.33
CA LYS A 97 -0.19 4.44 24.76
C LYS A 97 0.31 5.85 25.07
N PHE A 98 1.23 6.37 24.26
CA PHE A 98 1.80 7.71 24.43
C PHE A 98 0.85 8.83 23.96
N GLY A 99 -0.13 8.52 23.10
CA GLY A 99 -1.23 9.42 22.75
C GLY A 99 -0.84 10.68 21.97
N LYS A 100 0.37 10.73 21.38
CA LYS A 100 0.83 11.85 20.55
C LYS A 100 0.43 11.67 19.09
N PHE A 101 0.26 12.77 18.39
CA PHE A 101 -0.09 12.80 16.97
C PHE A 101 1.06 12.41 16.05
N THR A 102 2.32 12.63 16.48
CA THR A 102 3.50 12.41 15.62
C THR A 102 4.64 11.68 16.35
N VAL A 103 5.45 10.93 15.58
CA VAL A 103 6.66 10.26 16.09
C VAL A 103 7.72 11.27 16.58
N PRO A 104 7.96 12.40 15.91
CA PRO A 104 8.87 13.42 16.44
C PRO A 104 8.45 13.97 17.81
N ASP A 105 7.15 14.17 18.05
CA ASP A 105 6.65 14.60 19.36
C ASP A 105 6.92 13.54 20.43
N PHE A 106 6.69 12.27 20.10
CA PHE A 106 7.05 11.15 20.99
C PHE A 106 8.53 11.20 21.37
N ILE A 107 9.43 11.38 20.38
CA ILE A 107 10.88 11.44 20.62
C ILE A 107 11.24 12.66 21.47
N GLY A 108 10.71 13.83 21.14
CA GLY A 108 10.97 15.07 21.88
C GLY A 108 10.60 14.98 23.35
N ASP A 109 9.42 14.41 23.64
CA ASP A 109 8.93 14.24 25.00
C ASP A 109 9.65 13.11 25.74
N ARG A 110 9.96 12.01 25.06
CA ARG A 110 10.69 10.87 25.64
C ARG A 110 12.09 11.24 26.13
N TYR A 111 12.72 12.20 25.48
CA TYR A 111 14.07 12.69 25.81
C TYR A 111 14.08 14.10 26.42
N TYR A 112 12.92 14.71 26.67
CA TYR A 112 12.77 16.07 27.20
C TYR A 112 13.61 17.12 26.44
N SER A 113 13.71 16.99 25.12
CA SER A 113 14.64 17.78 24.30
C SER A 113 14.00 18.26 23.00
N ASN A 114 13.92 19.60 22.86
CA ASN A 114 13.50 20.24 21.62
C ASN A 114 14.49 20.02 20.48
N ILE A 115 15.78 19.84 20.77
CA ILE A 115 16.79 19.52 19.74
C ILE A 115 16.48 18.14 19.15
N THR A 116 16.23 17.14 19.99
CA THR A 116 15.90 15.78 19.54
C THR A 116 14.58 15.76 18.78
N ARG A 117 13.59 16.55 19.20
CA ARG A 117 12.33 16.75 18.44
C ARG A 117 12.61 17.28 17.03
N THR A 118 13.40 18.36 16.92
CA THR A 118 13.72 18.99 15.63
C THR A 118 14.48 18.03 14.71
N VAL A 119 15.46 17.28 15.24
CA VAL A 119 16.17 16.25 14.47
C VAL A 119 15.19 15.19 13.96
N ALA A 120 14.29 14.71 14.81
CA ALA A 120 13.28 13.73 14.41
C ALA A 120 12.33 14.27 13.34
N VAL A 121 11.93 15.55 13.40
CA VAL A 121 11.14 16.21 12.35
C VAL A 121 11.91 16.23 11.02
N VAL A 122 13.18 16.63 11.03
CA VAL A 122 14.02 16.64 9.82
C VAL A 122 14.14 15.23 9.23
N CYS A 123 14.41 14.22 10.06
CA CYS A 123 14.44 12.83 9.61
C CYS A 123 13.10 12.38 9.02
N ALA A 124 11.99 12.68 9.69
CA ALA A 124 10.66 12.32 9.21
C ALA A 124 10.34 12.97 7.86
N LEU A 125 10.68 14.24 7.67
CA LEU A 125 10.51 14.95 6.40
C LEU A 125 11.38 14.34 5.30
N LEU A 126 12.67 14.11 5.55
CA LEU A 126 13.59 13.53 4.56
C LEU A 126 13.12 12.16 4.07
N VAL A 127 12.74 11.28 5.00
CA VAL A 127 12.22 9.95 4.67
C VAL A 127 10.89 10.06 3.90
N SER A 128 9.98 10.92 4.35
CA SER A 128 8.67 11.11 3.70
C SER A 128 8.81 11.64 2.27
N PHE A 129 9.64 12.66 2.05
CA PHE A 129 9.85 13.23 0.71
C PHE A 129 10.50 12.23 -0.24
N THR A 130 11.52 11.50 0.23
CA THR A 130 12.18 10.47 -0.57
C THR A 130 11.19 9.38 -0.98
N TYR A 131 10.35 8.96 -0.03
CA TYR A 131 9.34 7.95 -0.29
C TYR A 131 8.27 8.43 -1.27
N VAL A 132 7.71 9.63 -1.05
CA VAL A 132 6.69 10.22 -1.94
C VAL A 132 7.24 10.40 -3.35
N ALA A 133 8.50 10.81 -3.53
CA ALA A 133 9.11 10.92 -4.85
C ALA A 133 9.11 9.59 -5.62
N GLY A 134 9.47 8.48 -4.94
CA GLY A 134 9.40 7.14 -5.51
C GLY A 134 7.97 6.72 -5.86
N GLN A 135 7.00 6.97 -4.97
CA GLN A 135 5.58 6.66 -5.22
C GLN A 135 5.04 7.44 -6.41
N MET A 136 5.35 8.74 -6.51
CA MET A 136 4.91 9.58 -7.62
C MET A 136 5.46 9.08 -8.96
N ARG A 137 6.72 8.59 -8.99
CA ARG A 137 7.27 7.96 -10.19
C ARG A 137 6.48 6.70 -10.58
N GLY A 138 6.10 5.87 -9.61
CA GLY A 138 5.25 4.70 -9.82
C GLY A 138 3.88 5.06 -10.40
N VAL A 139 3.21 6.05 -9.80
CA VAL A 139 1.92 6.58 -10.30
C VAL A 139 2.06 7.10 -11.74
N GLY A 140 3.11 7.89 -12.02
CA GLY A 140 3.35 8.41 -13.36
C GLY A 140 3.61 7.33 -14.40
N LEU A 141 4.34 6.27 -14.04
CA LEU A 141 4.57 5.12 -14.91
C LEU A 141 3.24 4.44 -15.27
N VAL A 142 2.40 4.15 -14.28
CA VAL A 142 1.09 3.54 -14.46
C VAL A 142 0.20 4.41 -15.35
N PHE A 143 0.04 5.69 -15.02
CA PHE A 143 -0.81 6.62 -15.77
C PHE A 143 -0.30 6.85 -17.19
N SER A 144 1.02 6.92 -17.40
CA SER A 144 1.59 7.09 -18.75
C SER A 144 1.26 5.93 -19.68
N ARG A 145 1.21 4.71 -19.14
CA ARG A 145 0.91 3.50 -19.92
C ARG A 145 -0.56 3.38 -20.27
N PHE A 146 -1.45 3.84 -19.39
CA PHE A 146 -2.90 3.71 -19.59
C PHE A 146 -3.54 4.89 -20.32
N LEU A 147 -3.07 6.11 -20.05
CA LEU A 147 -3.56 7.32 -20.70
C LEU A 147 -2.75 7.69 -21.95
N GLU A 148 -1.67 6.94 -22.23
CA GLU A 148 -0.75 7.17 -23.36
C GLU A 148 -0.16 8.60 -23.36
N VAL A 149 0.05 9.15 -22.16
CA VAL A 149 0.63 10.48 -21.95
C VAL A 149 2.09 10.38 -21.48
N PRO A 150 2.90 11.45 -21.61
CA PRO A 150 4.23 11.48 -21.02
C PRO A 150 4.18 11.22 -19.51
N ILE A 151 5.21 10.56 -18.96
CA ILE A 151 5.26 10.20 -17.53
C ILE A 151 5.04 11.41 -16.63
N ASN A 152 5.65 12.56 -16.92
CA ASN A 152 5.49 13.76 -16.11
C ASN A 152 4.03 14.24 -16.08
N THR A 153 3.30 14.14 -17.19
CA THR A 153 1.87 14.43 -17.24
C THR A 153 1.08 13.42 -16.40
N GLY A 154 1.42 12.14 -16.48
CA GLY A 154 0.82 11.09 -15.63
C GLY A 154 1.04 11.35 -14.14
N VAL A 155 2.24 11.80 -13.74
CA VAL A 155 2.53 12.21 -12.35
C VAL A 155 1.62 13.35 -11.92
N MET A 156 1.50 14.40 -12.74
CA MET A 156 0.67 15.57 -12.41
C MET A 156 -0.81 15.20 -12.23
N ILE A 157 -1.36 14.37 -13.11
CA ILE A 157 -2.74 13.88 -13.01
C ILE A 157 -2.93 13.10 -11.70
N GLY A 158 -2.06 12.14 -11.43
CA GLY A 158 -2.14 11.33 -10.22
C GLY A 158 -2.02 12.17 -8.94
N MET A 159 -1.10 13.13 -8.93
CA MET A 159 -0.89 14.04 -7.80
C MET A 159 -2.14 14.88 -7.51
N ILE A 160 -2.78 15.45 -8.55
CA ILE A 160 -4.00 16.26 -8.38
C ILE A 160 -5.13 15.42 -7.80
N ILE A 161 -5.33 14.20 -8.31
CA ILE A 161 -6.40 13.30 -7.83
C ILE A 161 -6.16 12.93 -6.37
N VAL A 162 -4.93 12.52 -6.02
CA VAL A 162 -4.57 12.13 -4.64
C VAL A 162 -4.71 13.31 -3.69
N LEU A 163 -4.22 14.48 -4.08
CA LEU A 163 -4.34 15.70 -3.28
C LEU A 163 -5.81 16.04 -3.00
N PHE A 164 -6.67 15.92 -4.00
CA PHE A 164 -8.10 16.26 -3.88
C PHE A 164 -8.80 15.39 -2.84
N TYR A 165 -8.73 14.06 -2.94
CA TYR A 165 -9.45 13.20 -1.99
C TYR A 165 -8.76 13.14 -0.62
N ALA A 166 -7.44 13.30 -0.54
CA ALA A 166 -6.71 13.30 0.74
C ALA A 166 -7.03 14.54 1.58
N VAL A 167 -7.06 15.73 0.95
CA VAL A 167 -7.35 16.99 1.65
C VAL A 167 -8.83 17.07 2.06
N LEU A 168 -9.75 16.56 1.23
CA LEU A 168 -11.18 16.60 1.54
C LEU A 168 -11.59 15.60 2.64
N GLY A 169 -11.04 14.40 2.62
CA GLY A 169 -11.48 13.30 3.48
C GLY A 169 -10.90 13.29 4.90
N GLY A 170 -9.72 13.89 5.12
CA GLY A 170 -8.96 13.72 6.37
C GLY A 170 -8.64 12.25 6.67
N MET A 171 -8.15 11.95 7.88
CA MET A 171 -7.76 10.58 8.27
C MET A 171 -8.89 9.57 8.11
N LYS A 172 -10.14 9.97 8.46
CA LYS A 172 -11.31 9.09 8.28
C LYS A 172 -11.49 8.70 6.81
N GLY A 173 -11.46 9.69 5.91
CA GLY A 173 -11.56 9.43 4.48
C GLY A 173 -10.42 8.60 3.96
N ILE A 174 -9.18 8.94 4.33
CA ILE A 174 -8.00 8.17 3.95
C ILE A 174 -8.17 6.71 4.37
N THR A 175 -8.52 6.42 5.63
CA THR A 175 -8.71 5.03 6.09
C THR A 175 -9.77 4.29 5.26
N TYR A 176 -10.96 4.86 5.07
CA TYR A 176 -12.00 4.14 4.31
C TYR A 176 -11.68 4.02 2.82
N THR A 177 -10.98 5.00 2.22
CA THR A 177 -10.48 4.87 0.84
C THR A 177 -9.42 3.77 0.75
N GLN A 178 -8.52 3.66 1.73
CA GLN A 178 -7.53 2.60 1.80
C GLN A 178 -8.16 1.22 2.04
N VAL A 179 -9.26 1.11 2.80
CA VAL A 179 -10.04 -0.13 2.91
C VAL A 179 -10.58 -0.56 1.54
N ALA A 180 -11.12 0.38 0.76
CA ALA A 180 -11.60 0.08 -0.59
C ALA A 180 -10.44 -0.34 -1.51
N GLN A 181 -9.30 0.37 -1.45
CA GLN A 181 -8.09 0.04 -2.20
C GLN A 181 -7.55 -1.34 -1.84
N TYR A 182 -7.56 -1.72 -0.56
CA TYR A 182 -7.19 -3.05 -0.10
C TYR A 182 -7.99 -4.14 -0.81
N CYS A 183 -9.32 -3.99 -0.88
CA CYS A 183 -10.20 -4.96 -1.53
C CYS A 183 -9.87 -5.11 -3.02
N VAL A 184 -9.57 -4.00 -3.71
CA VAL A 184 -9.17 -4.02 -5.12
C VAL A 184 -7.81 -4.71 -5.27
N LEU A 185 -6.84 -4.38 -4.43
CA LEU A 185 -5.49 -4.93 -4.47
C LEU A 185 -5.49 -6.43 -4.19
N ILE A 186 -6.13 -6.89 -3.11
CA ILE A 186 -6.14 -8.32 -2.76
C ILE A 186 -6.81 -9.15 -3.85
N PHE A 187 -7.87 -8.62 -4.49
CA PHE A 187 -8.50 -9.26 -5.63
C PHE A 187 -7.54 -9.33 -6.84
N ALA A 188 -6.89 -8.21 -7.16
CA ALA A 188 -5.92 -8.13 -8.26
C ALA A 188 -4.71 -9.06 -8.08
N PHE A 189 -4.30 -9.34 -6.84
CA PHE A 189 -3.23 -10.29 -6.52
C PHE A 189 -3.72 -11.75 -6.52
N MET A 190 -4.81 -12.03 -5.82
CA MET A 190 -5.25 -13.40 -5.58
C MET A 190 -5.78 -14.06 -6.85
N VAL A 191 -6.48 -13.32 -7.72
CA VAL A 191 -7.06 -13.91 -8.94
C VAL A 191 -5.96 -14.51 -9.83
N PRO A 192 -4.94 -13.77 -10.29
CA PRO A 192 -3.85 -14.35 -11.08
C PRO A 192 -3.13 -15.49 -10.34
N ALA A 193 -2.84 -15.32 -9.04
CA ALA A 193 -2.14 -16.33 -8.27
C ALA A 193 -2.90 -17.67 -8.22
N ILE A 194 -4.23 -17.62 -8.00
CA ILE A 194 -5.11 -18.80 -7.99
C ILE A 194 -5.10 -19.48 -9.36
N PHE A 195 -5.29 -18.72 -10.44
CA PHE A 195 -5.32 -19.30 -11.79
C PHE A 195 -3.98 -19.93 -12.19
N ILE A 196 -2.86 -19.29 -11.85
CA ILE A 196 -1.52 -19.85 -12.06
C ILE A 196 -1.37 -21.15 -11.26
N SER A 197 -1.74 -21.16 -9.98
CA SER A 197 -1.68 -22.35 -9.13
C SER A 197 -2.49 -23.52 -9.71
N ILE A 198 -3.71 -23.27 -10.19
CA ILE A 198 -4.56 -24.29 -10.83
C ILE A 198 -3.89 -24.82 -12.10
N GLN A 199 -3.39 -23.94 -12.97
CA GLN A 199 -2.77 -24.35 -14.23
C GLN A 199 -1.48 -25.13 -14.03
N MET A 200 -0.71 -24.81 -12.99
CA MET A 200 0.58 -25.46 -12.73
C MET A 200 0.46 -26.73 -11.90
N THR A 201 -0.50 -26.82 -10.96
CA THR A 201 -0.53 -27.89 -9.95
C THR A 201 -1.92 -28.50 -9.72
N GLY A 202 -2.95 -27.97 -10.37
CA GLY A 202 -4.35 -28.35 -10.13
C GLY A 202 -4.93 -27.84 -8.80
N ASN A 203 -4.12 -27.21 -7.95
CA ASN A 203 -4.56 -26.71 -6.65
C ASN A 203 -5.03 -25.25 -6.73
N PRO A 204 -6.26 -24.91 -6.29
CA PRO A 204 -6.76 -23.54 -6.29
C PRO A 204 -6.17 -22.65 -5.19
N ILE A 205 -5.45 -23.21 -4.21
CA ILE A 205 -4.84 -22.44 -3.12
C ILE A 205 -3.35 -22.25 -3.44
N PRO A 206 -2.89 -21.05 -3.82
CA PRO A 206 -1.51 -20.82 -4.27
C PRO A 206 -0.44 -21.27 -3.27
N GLN A 207 -0.72 -21.09 -1.97
CA GLN A 207 0.19 -21.48 -0.90
C GLN A 207 0.38 -23.00 -0.85
N LEU A 208 -0.67 -23.78 -1.13
CA LEU A 208 -0.59 -25.23 -1.21
C LEU A 208 -0.07 -25.69 -2.57
N GLY A 209 -0.39 -24.97 -3.64
CA GLY A 209 0.13 -25.22 -4.99
C GLY A 209 1.65 -25.12 -5.04
N MET A 210 2.27 -24.15 -4.35
CA MET A 210 3.73 -24.08 -4.26
C MET A 210 4.37 -25.38 -3.74
N GLY A 211 3.78 -26.04 -2.74
CA GLY A 211 4.29 -27.32 -2.23
C GLY A 211 3.83 -28.56 -3.01
N ALA A 212 2.99 -28.40 -4.03
CA ALA A 212 2.46 -29.51 -4.82
C ALA A 212 3.33 -29.82 -6.04
N GLU A 213 3.19 -31.03 -6.57
CA GLU A 213 3.81 -31.43 -7.82
C GLU A 213 3.25 -30.63 -9.01
N VAL A 214 4.14 -30.30 -9.94
CA VAL A 214 3.74 -29.69 -11.20
C VAL A 214 2.98 -30.71 -12.03
N LEU A 215 1.86 -30.32 -12.65
CA LEU A 215 1.07 -31.21 -13.49
C LEU A 215 1.93 -31.81 -14.61
N GLY A 216 2.10 -33.13 -14.56
CA GLY A 216 2.89 -33.88 -15.55
C GLY A 216 4.37 -34.06 -15.19
N GLU A 217 4.81 -33.65 -14.00
CA GLU A 217 6.18 -33.83 -13.51
C GLU A 217 6.18 -34.32 -12.05
N GLU A 218 7.14 -35.17 -11.66
CA GLU A 218 7.31 -35.63 -10.26
C GLU A 218 8.12 -34.63 -9.41
N ILE A 219 8.15 -33.35 -9.83
CA ILE A 219 8.93 -32.30 -9.17
C ILE A 219 7.95 -31.30 -8.56
N SER A 220 8.22 -30.87 -7.33
CA SER A 220 7.40 -29.85 -6.68
C SER A 220 7.54 -28.51 -7.40
N LEU A 221 6.50 -27.68 -7.36
CA LEU A 221 6.56 -26.34 -7.95
C LEU A 221 7.66 -25.49 -7.30
N LEU A 222 7.89 -25.64 -6.00
CA LEU A 222 8.97 -24.95 -5.28
C LEU A 222 10.37 -25.35 -5.76
N ASP A 223 10.63 -26.62 -6.03
CA ASP A 223 11.95 -27.09 -6.48
C ASP A 223 12.27 -26.67 -7.93
N LYS A 224 11.25 -26.18 -8.66
CA LYS A 224 11.36 -25.72 -10.05
C LYS A 224 11.63 -24.22 -10.18
N LEU A 225 11.42 -23.44 -9.11
CA LEU A 225 11.56 -21.98 -9.06
C LEU A 225 12.97 -21.54 -8.69
#